data_AF-A0A550G8Q5-F1
#
_entry.id   AF-A0A550G8Q5-F1
#
_cell.length_a   1.000
_cell.length_b   1.000
_cell.length_c   1.000
_cell.angle_alpha   90.00
_cell.angle_beta   90.00
_cell.angle_gamma   90.00
#
_symmetry.space_group_name_H-M   'P 1'
#
loop_
_entity.id
_entity.type
_entity.pdbx_description
1 polymer ?
#
loop_
_entity_poly.entity_id
_entity_poly.type
_entity_poly.pdbx_seq_one_letter_code
_entity_poly.pdbx_strand_id
1 'polypeptide(L)' 'MFEGHKVVKKEFETELWVDGKQLPLNHMMQETLANVLLGFSKTLKGSDTAPKTLEVKVKKLTEPVNIDAHTYP' A
#
# COMPACT_ATOMS: atom_id res chain seq x y z
N MET A 1 36.61 -9.14 1.81
CA MET A 1 35.51 -9.46 2.74
C MET A 1 34.27 -9.65 1.89
N PHE A 2 33.72 -10.86 1.84
CA PHE A 2 32.45 -11.09 1.16
C PHE A 2 31.34 -10.54 2.07
N GLU A 3 30.71 -9.44 1.67
CA GLU A 3 29.50 -8.96 2.31
C GLU A 3 28.44 -10.06 2.18
N GLY A 4 28.16 -10.77 3.26
CA GLY A 4 27.14 -11.81 3.28
C GLY A 4 25.79 -11.18 2.93
N HIS A 5 25.20 -11.58 1.80
CA HIS A 5 23.86 -11.14 1.43
C HIS A 5 22.88 -11.46 2.56
N LYS A 6 22.30 -10.43 3.16
CA LYS A 6 21.31 -10.57 4.21
C LYS A 6 20.03 -11.17 3.61
N VAL A 7 19.73 -12.42 3.96
CA VAL A 7 18.45 -13.05 3.64
C VAL A 7 17.39 -12.46 4.55
N VAL A 8 16.37 -11.83 3.95
CA VAL A 8 15.21 -11.28 4.66
C VAL A 8 13.96 -12.04 4.24
N LYS A 9 13.08 -12.30 5.21
CA LYS A 9 11.77 -12.91 4.95
C LYS A 9 10.90 -11.89 4.22
N LYS A 10 10.36 -12.29 3.08
CA LYS A 10 9.34 -11.54 2.32
C LYS A 10 7.97 -12.08 2.74
N GLU A 11 7.08 -11.20 3.17
CA GLU A 11 5.71 -11.54 3.57
C GLU A 11 4.69 -11.03 2.55
N PHE A 12 5.02 -9.95 1.82
CA PHE A 12 4.09 -9.32 0.89
C PHE A 12 4.64 -9.21 -0.52
N GLU A 13 3.75 -9.41 -1.50
CA GLU A 13 3.96 -8.99 -2.88
C GLU A 13 3.19 -7.69 -3.10
N THR A 14 3.90 -6.64 -3.48
CA THR A 14 3.29 -5.31 -3.67
C THR A 14 3.66 -4.75 -5.02
N GLU A 15 2.65 -4.27 -5.72
CA GLU A 15 2.79 -3.65 -7.02
C GLU A 15 2.44 -2.17 -6.92
N LEU A 16 3.21 -1.33 -7.62
CA LEU A 16 2.89 0.07 -7.81
C LEU A 16 2.67 0.33 -9.29
N TRP A 17 1.49 0.82 -9.63
CA TRP A 17 1.12 1.22 -10.98
C TRP A 17 0.98 2.74 -11.02
N VAL A 18 1.71 3.39 -11.92
CA VAL A 18 1.67 4.85 -12.14
C VAL A 18 1.33 5.09 -13.60
N ASP A 19 0.21 5.76 -13.84
CA ASP A 19 -0.29 6.07 -15.20
C ASP A 19 -0.32 4.84 -16.13
N GLY A 20 -0.76 3.69 -15.60
CA GLY A 20 -0.86 2.42 -16.33
C GLY A 20 0.47 1.67 -16.49
N LYS A 21 1.58 2.20 -15.98
CA LYS A 21 2.90 1.55 -15.99
C LYS A 21 3.23 0.98 -14.61
N GLN A 22 3.58 -0.31 -14.57
CA GLN A 22 4.12 -0.92 -13.37
C GLN A 22 5.54 -0.39 -13.10
N LEU A 23 5.76 0.14 -11.90
CA LEU A 23 7.08 0.56 -11.43
C LEU A 23 7.67 -0.51 -10.52
N PRO A 24 8.94 -0.91 -10.72
CA PRO A 24 9.56 -1.92 -9.89
C PRO A 24 9.76 -1.40 -8.47
N LEU A 25 9.41 -2.24 -7.49
CA LEU A 25 9.66 -1.98 -6.07
C LEU A 25 10.69 -2.96 -5.54
N ASN A 26 11.68 -2.46 -4.81
CA ASN A 26 12.57 -3.31 -4.03
C ASN A 26 11.83 -3.93 -2.83
N HIS A 27 12.43 -4.94 -2.19
CA HIS A 27 11.80 -5.66 -1.08
C HIS A 27 11.40 -4.75 0.09
N MET A 28 12.27 -3.81 0.47
CA MET A 28 11.97 -2.87 1.55
C MET A 28 10.71 -2.05 1.23
N MET A 29 10.57 -1.56 0.00
CA MET A 29 9.43 -0.75 -0.42
C MET A 29 8.14 -1.58 -0.48
N GLN A 30 8.20 -2.83 -0.95
CA GLN A 30 7.04 -3.73 -0.94
C GLN A 30 6.51 -3.94 0.49
N GLU A 31 7.39 -4.34 1.40
CA GLU A 31 7.05 -4.57 2.80
C GLU A 31 6.53 -3.30 3.49
N THR A 32 7.17 -2.15 3.25
CA THR A 32 6.78 -0.88 3.88
C THR A 32 5.38 -0.46 3.45
N LEU A 33 5.10 -0.48 2.13
CA LEU A 33 3.79 -0.10 1.60
C LEU A 33 2.69 -1.05 2.09
N ALA A 34 2.93 -2.37 2.03
CA ALA A 34 1.96 -3.36 2.49
C ALA A 34 1.61 -3.20 3.97
N ASN A 35 2.61 -3.03 4.84
CA ASN A 35 2.39 -2.87 6.27
C ASN A 35 1.61 -1.59 6.60
N VAL A 36 1.91 -0.48 5.93
CA VAL A 36 1.17 0.78 6.09
C VAL A 36 -0.30 0.62 5.67
N LEU A 37 -0.54 0.04 4.50
CA LEU A 37 -1.89 -0.15 3.96
C LEU A 37 -2.73 -1.13 4.79
N LEU A 38 -2.14 -2.25 5.23
CA LEU A 38 -2.78 -3.19 6.16
C LEU A 38 -3.03 -2.56 7.54
N GLY A 39 -2.15 -1.66 7.98
CA GLY A 39 -2.37 -0.85 9.18
C GLY A 39 -3.61 0.02 9.05
N PHE A 40 -3.74 0.74 7.93
CA PHE A 40 -4.93 1.56 7.65
C PHE A 40 -6.20 0.72 7.54
N SER A 41 -6.15 -0.45 6.87
CA SER A 41 -7.35 -1.29 6.68
C SER A 41 -7.96 -1.75 8.00
N LYS A 42 -7.15 -1.94 9.05
CA LYS A 42 -7.63 -2.31 10.39
C LYS A 42 -8.43 -1.21 11.09
N THR A 43 -8.28 0.05 10.66
CA THR A 43 -9.03 1.19 11.21
C THR A 43 -10.38 1.41 10.51
N LEU A 44 -10.59 0.76 9.36
CA LEU A 44 -11.82 0.92 8.58
C LEU A 44 -12.93 0.02 9.14
N LYS A 45 -14.15 0.57 9.22
CA LYS A 45 -15.34 -0.21 9.60
C LYS A 45 -15.70 -1.19 8.49
N GLY A 46 -16.11 -2.41 8.85
CA GLY A 46 -16.62 -3.42 7.89
C GLY A 46 -15.62 -4.46 7.39
N SER A 47 -14.40 -4.50 7.92
CA SER A 47 -13.43 -5.59 7.67
C SER A 47 -13.13 -6.33 8.97
N ASP A 48 -13.95 -7.32 9.32
CA ASP A 48 -13.82 -8.09 10.57
C ASP A 48 -12.60 -9.04 10.57
N THR A 49 -12.00 -9.28 9.40
CA THR A 49 -10.82 -10.15 9.23
C THR A 49 -9.74 -9.46 8.39
N ALA A 50 -8.48 -9.87 8.62
CA ALA A 50 -7.36 -9.41 7.81
C ALA A 50 -7.54 -9.92 6.37
N PRO A 51 -7.55 -9.03 5.36
CA PRO A 51 -7.81 -9.46 3.99
C PRO A 51 -6.61 -10.24 3.43
N LYS A 52 -6.88 -11.22 2.58
CA LYS A 52 -5.83 -11.93 1.81
C LYS A 52 -5.23 -11.05 0.72
N THR A 53 -6.01 -10.10 0.19
CA THR A 53 -5.62 -9.16 -0.86
C THR A 53 -6.21 -7.78 -0.55
N LEU A 54 -5.45 -6.73 -0.83
CA LEU A 54 -5.86 -5.34 -0.62
C LEU A 54 -5.44 -4.53 -1.84
N GLU A 55 -6.38 -3.78 -2.44
CA GLU A 55 -6.13 -2.91 -3.59
C GLU A 55 -6.50 -1.48 -3.22
N VAL A 56 -5.59 -0.53 -3.51
CA VAL A 56 -5.84 0.90 -3.32
C VAL A 56 -5.74 1.60 -4.67
N LYS A 57 -6.81 2.31 -5.04
CA LYS A 57 -6.84 3.15 -6.24
C LYS A 57 -6.73 4.60 -5.84
N VAL A 58 -5.65 5.25 -6.25
CA VAL A 58 -5.45 6.69 -6.04
C VAL A 58 -5.64 7.40 -7.38
N LYS A 59 -6.55 8.37 -7.43
CA LYS A 59 -6.71 9.28 -8.57
C LYS A 59 -6.39 10.68 -8.11
N LYS A 60 -5.42 11.32 -8.78
CA LYS A 60 -5.15 12.74 -8.56
C LYS A 60 -6.32 13.53 -9.14
N LEU A 61 -6.93 14.39 -8.32
CA LEU A 61 -7.96 15.31 -8.78
C LEU A 61 -7.33 16.37 -9.69
N THR A 62 -8.09 16.84 -10.68
CA THR A 62 -7.66 17.92 -11.59
C THR A 62 -7.39 19.21 -10.82
N GLU A 63 -8.21 19.50 -9.82
CA GLU A 63 -8.06 20.62 -8.90
C GLU A 63 -8.35 20.15 -7.45
N PRO A 64 -7.69 20.72 -6.43
CA PRO A 64 -8.01 20.43 -5.04
C PRO A 64 -9.44 20.87 -4.70
N VAL A 65 -10.18 20.02 -3.97
CA VAL A 65 -11.53 20.32 -3.50
C VAL A 65 -11.55 20.35 -1.98
N ASN A 66 -12.31 21.27 -1.41
CA ASN A 66 -12.59 21.28 0.03
C ASN A 66 -13.67 20.24 0.33
N ILE A 67 -13.42 19.35 1.29
CA ILE A 67 -14.38 18.33 1.73
C ILE A 67 -14.60 18.44 3.25
N ASP A 68 -15.80 18.08 3.70
CA ASP A 68 -16.07 17.91 5.13
C ASP A 68 -15.43 16.60 5.60
N ALA A 69 -14.52 16.71 6.57
CA ALA A 69 -13.75 15.60 7.13
C ALA A 69 -14.62 14.55 7.86
N HIS A 70 -15.89 14.85 8.13
CA HIS A 70 -16.83 13.93 8.80
C HIS A 70 -17.79 13.24 7.84
N THR A 71 -17.74 13.57 6.55
CA THR A 71 -18.54 12.89 5.52
C THR A 71 -17.75 11.77 4.87
N TYR A 72 -18.34 10.59 4.81
CA TYR A 72 -17.82 9.46 4.02
C TYR A 72 -18.54 9.49 2.66
N PRO A 73 -17.84 9.30 1.54
CA PRO A 73 -18.50 9.06 0.25
C PRO A 73 -19.34 7.78 0.27
#